data_AF-A0AAV4FNB4-F1
#
_entry.id   AF-A0AAV4FNB4-F1
#
_cell.length_a   1.000
_cell.length_b   1.000
_cell.length_c   1.000
_cell.angle_alpha   90.00
_cell.angle_beta   90.00
_cell.angle_gamma   90.00
#
_symmetry.space_group_name_H-M   'P 1'
#
loop_
_entity.id
_entity.type
_entity.pdbx_description
1 polymer ?
#
loop_
_entity_poly.entity_id
_entity_poly.type
_entity_poly.pdbx_seq_one_letter_code
_entity_poly.pdbx_strand_id
1 'polypeptide(L)'
;MSSMHSDSAIVVNKHNKEMPEVVSYYNSTKGGVDTMDLMAHTVSSKRQTKRWPMFMFYNILDIGSIAASIVYSTKYLTEQFSKTDKRREFQLSISKDLVMPGIERRRKTPRLPKQLTCAMDLLRVGYEPLAADPPESVQPLSASAIPRASKRLRCARCPGRLDRKTSVFCSKCKVPVCKEHSVVVCSVCGI
;
A
#
# COMPACT_ATOMS: atom_id res chain seq x y z
N MET A 1 -20.77 40.34 14.11
CA MET A 1 -20.59 41.68 13.50
C MET A 1 -20.38 41.45 12.01
N SER A 2 -21.18 42.07 11.14
CA SER A 2 -21.06 41.92 9.67
C SER A 2 -20.85 43.30 9.04
N SER A 3 -19.95 43.40 8.07
CA SER A 3 -19.76 44.59 7.24
C SER A 3 -20.56 44.54 5.93
N MET A 4 -21.18 43.40 5.61
CA MET A 4 -21.98 43.21 4.38
C MET A 4 -23.49 43.21 4.62
N HIS A 5 -23.92 42.98 5.87
CA HIS A 5 -25.35 42.96 6.24
C HIS A 5 -25.66 44.19 7.09
N SER A 6 -26.23 45.23 6.48
CA SER A 6 -26.72 46.45 7.14
C SER A 6 -28.15 46.32 7.66
N ASP A 7 -28.90 45.36 7.13
CA ASP A 7 -30.35 45.28 7.29
C ASP A 7 -30.72 44.10 8.20
N SER A 8 -31.83 44.21 8.94
CA SER A 8 -32.30 43.18 9.89
C SER A 8 -33.20 42.13 9.22
N ALA A 9 -32.86 41.72 8.00
CA ALA A 9 -33.65 40.76 7.23
C ALA A 9 -33.76 39.39 7.95
N ILE A 10 -34.94 38.77 7.89
CA ILE A 10 -35.25 37.46 8.47
C ILE A 10 -35.44 36.45 7.34
N VAL A 11 -34.86 35.26 7.49
CA VAL A 11 -34.98 34.14 6.55
C VAL A 11 -35.39 32.87 7.28
N VAL A 12 -36.03 31.96 6.56
CA VAL A 12 -36.36 30.61 7.04
C VAL A 12 -35.25 29.65 6.65
N ASN A 13 -34.69 28.93 7.62
CA ASN A 13 -33.62 27.96 7.35
C ASN A 13 -34.16 26.61 6.84
N LYS A 14 -33.24 25.67 6.57
CA LYS A 14 -33.56 24.30 6.14
C LYS A 14 -34.40 23.46 7.13
N HIS A 15 -34.59 23.94 8.36
CA HIS A 15 -35.38 23.30 9.42
C HIS A 15 -36.68 24.08 9.71
N ASN A 16 -37.15 24.89 8.76
CA ASN A 16 -38.34 25.75 8.89
C ASN A 16 -38.30 26.71 10.10
N LYS A 17 -37.11 27.15 10.50
CA LYS A 17 -36.90 28.06 11.62
C LYS A 17 -36.51 29.44 11.11
N GLU A 18 -37.23 30.46 11.57
CA GLU A 18 -36.90 31.86 11.30
C GLU A 18 -35.61 32.24 12.03
N MET A 19 -34.69 32.88 11.31
CA MET A 19 -33.44 33.42 11.85
C MET A 19 -33.01 34.66 11.06
N PRO A 20 -32.17 35.54 11.64
CA PRO A 20 -31.57 36.63 10.89
C PRO A 20 -30.77 36.11 9.69
N GLU A 21 -30.87 36.78 8.55
CA GLU A 21 -30.16 36.44 7.31
C GLU A 21 -28.65 36.36 7.54
N VAL A 22 -28.08 37.31 8.28
CA VAL A 22 -26.67 37.30 8.70
C VAL A 22 -26.25 36.01 9.42
N VAL A 23 -27.12 35.46 10.25
CA VAL A 23 -26.86 34.20 10.98
C VAL A 23 -26.94 33.01 10.02
N SER A 24 -27.90 33.02 9.10
CA SER A 24 -28.03 32.00 8.06
C SER A 24 -26.80 31.97 7.15
N TYR A 25 -26.38 33.14 6.66
CA TYR A 25 -25.19 33.28 5.80
C TYR A 25 -23.92 32.80 6.52
N TYR A 26 -23.67 33.26 7.74
CA TYR A 26 -22.55 32.79 8.55
C TYR A 26 -22.57 31.26 8.74
N ASN A 27 -23.71 30.69 9.09
CA ASN A 27 -23.84 29.24 9.29
C ASN A 27 -23.57 28.43 8.01
N SER A 28 -23.89 28.99 6.84
CA SER A 28 -23.62 28.33 5.56
C SER A 28 -22.15 28.35 5.15
N THR A 29 -21.36 29.32 5.64
CA THR A 29 -19.96 29.53 5.25
C THR A 29 -18.94 29.11 6.30
N LYS A 30 -19.30 29.11 7.59
CA LYS A 30 -18.36 28.83 8.70
C LYS A 30 -17.73 27.45 8.70
N GLY A 31 -18.33 26.47 8.01
CA GLY A 31 -17.92 25.07 8.06
C GLY A 31 -16.69 24.71 7.22
N GLY A 32 -16.12 25.65 6.44
CA GLY A 32 -15.05 25.34 5.49
C GLY A 32 -13.80 24.73 6.15
N VAL A 33 -13.32 25.34 7.24
CA VAL A 33 -12.13 24.87 7.97
C VAL A 33 -12.41 23.54 8.66
N ASP A 34 -13.51 23.44 9.43
CA ASP A 34 -13.91 22.20 10.11
C ASP A 34 -14.07 21.02 9.13
N THR A 35 -14.59 21.29 7.94
CA THR A 35 -14.74 20.28 6.89
C THR A 35 -13.37 19.83 6.40
N MET A 36 -12.45 20.76 6.11
CA MET A 36 -11.09 20.43 5.70
C MET A 36 -10.35 19.63 6.79
N ASP A 37 -10.49 20.02 8.06
CA ASP A 37 -9.88 19.32 9.19
C ASP A 37 -10.41 17.89 9.31
N LEU A 38 -11.74 17.71 9.17
CA LEU A 38 -12.35 16.39 9.10
C LEU A 38 -11.78 15.57 7.92
N MET A 39 -11.64 16.17 6.74
CA MET A 39 -11.04 15.49 5.59
C MET A 39 -9.60 15.04 5.88
N ALA A 40 -8.79 15.90 6.49
CA ALA A 40 -7.41 15.60 6.86
C ALA A 40 -7.32 14.49 7.91
N HIS A 41 -8.29 14.41 8.83
CA HIS A 41 -8.35 13.35 9.83
C HIS A 41 -8.79 11.98 9.28
N THR A 42 -9.73 11.95 8.33
CA THR A 42 -10.28 10.69 7.79
C THR A 42 -9.27 9.86 6.99
N VAL A 43 -8.38 10.51 6.24
CA VAL A 43 -7.35 9.83 5.44
C VAL A 43 -6.01 10.53 5.62
N SER A 44 -5.43 10.35 6.82
CA SER A 44 -4.18 10.97 7.21
C SER A 44 -2.96 10.08 6.94
N SER A 45 -1.87 10.71 6.52
CA SER A 45 -0.53 10.11 6.41
C SER A 45 0.33 10.35 7.66
N LYS A 46 -0.23 10.98 8.70
CA LYS A 46 0.49 11.32 9.94
C LYS A 46 0.95 10.06 10.68
N ARG A 47 2.15 10.15 11.26
CA ARG A 47 2.70 9.14 12.17
C ARG A 47 3.09 9.81 13.48
N GLN A 48 3.05 9.05 14.57
CA GLN A 48 3.56 9.53 15.85
C GLN A 48 5.04 9.89 15.71
N THR A 49 5.38 11.11 16.09
CA THR A 49 6.75 11.64 15.99
C THR A 49 7.02 12.57 17.17
N LYS A 50 8.25 12.57 17.66
CA LYS A 50 8.76 13.53 18.66
C LYS A 50 9.43 14.75 18.02
N ARG A 51 9.50 14.79 16.68
CA ARG A 51 10.17 15.86 15.91
C ARG A 51 9.11 16.76 15.31
N TRP A 52 8.97 17.98 15.83
CA TRP A 52 7.97 18.96 15.37
C TRP A 52 8.04 19.26 13.85
N PRO A 53 9.22 19.36 13.20
CA PRO A 53 9.27 19.55 11.75
C PRO A 53 8.61 18.40 10.96
N MET A 54 8.71 17.16 11.45
CA MET A 54 8.05 16.02 10.82
C MET A 54 6.53 16.10 10.95
N PHE A 55 6.03 16.61 12.08
CA PHE A 55 4.59 16.86 12.25
C PHE A 55 4.10 17.89 11.22
N MET A 56 4.84 18.98 11.03
CA MET A 56 4.52 19.98 10.00
C MET A 56 4.54 19.38 8.59
N PHE A 57 5.56 18.57 8.28
CA PHE A 57 5.65 17.88 7.00
C PHE A 57 4.43 16.98 6.73
N TYR A 58 3.97 16.21 7.73
CA TYR A 58 2.77 15.39 7.56
C TYR A 58 1.50 16.22 7.32
N ASN A 59 1.36 17.37 7.98
CA ASN A 59 0.23 18.26 7.71
C ASN A 59 0.26 18.80 6.27
N ILE A 60 1.44 19.17 5.77
CA ILE A 60 1.61 19.62 4.38
C ILE A 60 1.21 18.52 3.39
N LEU A 61 1.59 17.26 3.65
CA LEU A 61 1.19 16.13 2.81
C LEU A 61 -0.33 15.92 2.80
N ASP A 62 -0.97 15.93 3.96
CA ASP A 62 -2.41 15.73 4.08
C ASP A 62 -3.17 16.86 3.35
N ILE A 63 -2.84 18.13 3.63
CA ILE A 63 -3.47 19.30 2.99
C ILE A 63 -3.20 19.31 1.47
N GLY A 64 -1.95 19.04 1.05
CA GLY A 64 -1.58 18.98 -0.36
C GLY A 64 -2.35 17.90 -1.12
N SER A 65 -2.57 16.74 -0.49
CA SER A 65 -3.36 15.67 -1.09
C SER A 65 -4.85 16.04 -1.25
N ILE A 66 -5.42 16.77 -0.28
CA ILE A 66 -6.80 17.29 -0.35
C ILE A 66 -6.89 18.30 -1.49
N ALA A 67 -5.98 19.28 -1.55
CA ALA A 67 -5.96 20.28 -2.61
C ALA A 67 -5.83 19.64 -4.00
N ALA A 68 -4.93 18.67 -4.16
CA ALA A 68 -4.77 17.91 -5.40
C ALA A 68 -6.06 17.16 -5.79
N SER A 69 -6.76 16.57 -4.82
CA SER A 69 -8.03 15.87 -5.06
C SER A 69 -9.13 16.82 -5.51
N ILE A 70 -9.18 18.05 -4.96
CA ILE A 70 -10.13 19.09 -5.37
C ILE A 70 -9.85 19.49 -6.82
N VAL A 71 -8.60 19.81 -7.17
CA VAL A 71 -8.21 20.18 -8.54
C VAL A 71 -8.53 19.06 -9.53
N TYR A 72 -8.19 17.82 -9.19
CA TYR A 72 -8.51 16.65 -10.01
C TYR A 72 -10.02 16.51 -10.21
N SER A 73 -10.78 16.65 -9.13
CA SER A 73 -12.24 16.56 -9.19
C SER A 73 -12.86 17.61 -10.09
N THR A 74 -12.50 18.89 -9.91
CA THR A 74 -13.04 20.00 -10.69
C THR A 74 -12.76 19.84 -12.19
N LYS A 75 -11.62 19.24 -12.54
CA LYS A 75 -11.21 19.07 -13.94
C LYS A 75 -11.83 17.84 -14.61
N TYR A 76 -11.94 16.73 -13.89
CA TYR A 76 -12.25 15.43 -14.50
C TYR A 76 -13.58 14.83 -14.05
N LEU A 77 -14.14 15.22 -12.90
CA LEU A 77 -15.41 14.71 -12.41
C LEU A 77 -16.45 15.85 -12.34
N THR A 78 -17.48 15.77 -13.17
CA THR A 78 -18.58 16.75 -13.23
C THR A 78 -19.48 16.71 -11.98
N GLU A 79 -19.39 15.67 -11.14
CA GLU A 79 -20.11 15.54 -9.88
C GLU A 79 -19.16 15.65 -8.68
N GLN A 80 -19.68 16.22 -7.58
CA GLN A 80 -18.96 16.42 -6.32
C GLN A 80 -18.21 15.15 -5.90
N PHE A 81 -16.88 15.25 -5.77
CA PHE A 81 -15.94 14.24 -5.27
C PHE A 81 -16.16 13.86 -3.80
N SER A 82 -17.36 14.05 -3.26
CA SER A 82 -17.64 14.04 -1.82
C SER A 82 -17.94 12.66 -1.24
N LYS A 83 -17.83 11.58 -2.02
CA LYS A 83 -17.80 10.23 -1.44
C LYS A 83 -16.39 9.99 -0.92
N THR A 84 -16.20 9.95 0.39
CA THR A 84 -14.92 9.70 1.09
C THR A 84 -14.09 8.59 0.44
N ASP A 85 -14.74 7.56 -0.11
CA ASP A 85 -14.12 6.47 -0.86
C ASP A 85 -13.37 6.94 -2.12
N LYS A 86 -13.95 7.86 -2.91
CA LYS A 86 -13.29 8.40 -4.13
C LYS A 86 -12.04 9.21 -3.79
N ARG A 87 -12.06 9.98 -2.69
CA ARG A 87 -10.86 10.70 -2.20
C ARG A 87 -9.76 9.75 -1.76
N ARG A 88 -10.13 8.72 -1.00
CA ARG A 88 -9.19 7.69 -0.55
C ARG A 88 -8.58 6.94 -1.73
N GLU A 89 -9.39 6.57 -2.72
CA GLU A 89 -8.92 5.93 -3.96
C GLU A 89 -7.96 6.83 -4.73
N PHE A 90 -8.28 8.12 -4.89
CA PHE A 90 -7.38 9.09 -5.51
C PHE A 90 -6.04 9.16 -4.77
N GLN A 91 -6.06 9.31 -3.45
CA GLN A 91 -4.86 9.36 -2.62
C GLN A 91 -4.03 8.06 -2.70
N LEU A 92 -4.68 6.90 -2.74
CA LEU A 92 -4.01 5.62 -2.95
C LEU A 92 -3.38 5.52 -4.33
N SER A 93 -4.06 6.01 -5.38
CA SER A 93 -3.53 6.04 -6.75
C SER A 93 -2.26 6.88 -6.83
N ILE A 94 -2.31 8.13 -6.38
CA ILE A 94 -1.12 9.01 -6.42
C ILE A 94 0.01 8.44 -5.55
N SER A 95 -0.31 7.81 -4.42
CA SER A 95 0.70 7.21 -3.55
C SER A 95 1.41 6.05 -4.24
N LYS A 96 0.67 5.22 -4.98
CA LYS A 96 1.27 4.17 -5.83
C LYS A 96 2.18 4.80 -6.87
N ASP A 97 1.68 5.76 -7.65
CA ASP A 97 2.43 6.41 -8.73
C ASP A 97 3.75 7.01 -8.25
N LEU A 98 3.76 7.65 -7.07
CA LEU A 98 4.96 8.22 -6.46
C LEU A 98 5.97 7.15 -6.01
N VAL A 99 5.51 6.00 -5.55
CA VAL A 99 6.37 4.93 -5.01
C VAL A 99 6.88 3.98 -6.10
N MET A 100 6.14 3.81 -7.21
CA MET A 100 6.47 2.84 -8.27
C MET A 100 7.90 3.00 -8.84
N PRO A 101 8.40 4.21 -9.18
CA PRO A 101 9.76 4.36 -9.70
C PRO A 101 10.85 3.91 -8.70
N GLY A 102 10.59 4.11 -7.39
CA GLY A 102 11.48 3.68 -6.32
C GLY A 102 11.48 2.16 -6.15
N ILE A 103 10.31 1.53 -6.23
CA ILE A 103 10.18 0.06 -6.22
C ILE A 103 10.94 -0.54 -7.40
N GLU A 104 10.76 0.00 -8.61
CA GLU A 104 11.42 -0.51 -9.81
C GLU A 104 12.95 -0.42 -9.72
N ARG A 105 13.46 0.69 -9.20
CA ARG A 105 14.90 0.85 -8.96
C ARG A 105 15.41 -0.16 -7.93
N ARG A 106 14.69 -0.36 -6.83
CA ARG A 106 15.09 -1.28 -5.75
C ARG A 106 15.04 -2.73 -6.19
N ARG A 107 14.09 -3.12 -7.04
CA ARG A 107 13.99 -4.48 -7.62
C ARG A 107 15.26 -4.91 -8.34
N LYS A 108 15.95 -3.98 -9.00
CA LYS A 108 17.22 -4.23 -9.73
C LYS A 108 18.42 -4.45 -8.80
N THR A 109 18.25 -4.28 -7.49
CA THR A 109 19.35 -4.42 -6.52
C THR A 109 19.74 -5.90 -6.38
N PRO A 110 21.02 -6.25 -6.54
CA PRO A 110 21.46 -7.64 -6.37
C PRO A 110 21.28 -8.07 -4.91
N ARG A 111 21.02 -9.38 -4.71
CA ARG A 111 20.86 -10.01 -3.39
C ARG A 111 19.64 -9.55 -2.58
N LEU A 112 18.62 -9.00 -3.23
CA LEU A 112 17.35 -8.72 -2.55
C LEU A 112 16.71 -10.04 -2.08
N PRO A 113 16.20 -10.13 -0.83
CA PRO A 113 15.45 -11.29 -0.36
C PRO A 113 14.27 -11.60 -1.29
N LYS A 114 14.08 -12.89 -1.61
CA LYS A 114 13.01 -13.34 -2.54
C LYS A 114 11.62 -12.83 -2.15
N GLN A 115 11.31 -12.80 -0.85
CA GLN A 115 10.04 -12.29 -0.32
C GLN A 115 9.80 -10.82 -0.69
N LEU A 116 10.84 -9.98 -0.64
CA LEU A 116 10.73 -8.57 -1.01
C LEU A 116 10.56 -8.41 -2.52
N THR A 117 11.27 -9.19 -3.33
CA THR A 117 11.08 -9.18 -4.79
C THR A 117 9.66 -9.59 -5.16
N CYS A 118 9.11 -10.65 -4.54
CA CYS A 118 7.73 -11.07 -4.75
C CYS A 118 6.73 -9.97 -4.36
N ALA A 119 6.90 -9.35 -3.19
CA ALA A 119 6.03 -8.25 -2.76
C ALA A 119 6.07 -7.05 -3.72
N MET A 120 7.25 -6.72 -4.25
CA MET A 120 7.42 -5.66 -5.25
C MET A 120 6.74 -6.01 -6.58
N ASP A 121 6.83 -7.27 -7.01
CA ASP A 121 6.20 -7.73 -8.25
C ASP A 121 4.67 -7.72 -8.13
N LEU A 122 4.13 -8.11 -6.97
CA LEU A 122 2.70 -8.00 -6.68
C LEU A 122 2.18 -6.55 -6.78
N LEU A 123 2.94 -5.59 -6.25
CA LEU A 123 2.57 -4.17 -6.33
C LEU A 123 2.60 -3.62 -7.76
N ARG A 124 3.35 -4.25 -8.68
CA ARG A 124 3.45 -3.83 -10.09
C ARG A 124 2.31 -4.32 -10.96
N VAL A 125 1.86 -5.55 -10.75
CA VAL A 125 0.85 -6.19 -11.62
C VAL A 125 -0.58 -5.75 -11.24
N GLY A 126 -0.75 -5.14 -10.07
CA GLY A 126 -2.06 -4.88 -9.50
C GLY A 126 -2.57 -6.12 -8.76
N TYR A 127 -3.32 -5.90 -7.69
CA TYR A 127 -3.86 -6.97 -6.86
C TYR A 127 -5.02 -7.65 -7.60
N GLU A 128 -4.74 -8.76 -8.28
CA GLU A 128 -5.69 -9.86 -8.41
C GLU A 128 -5.34 -10.86 -7.31
N PRO A 129 -6.26 -11.18 -6.37
CA PRO A 129 -6.02 -12.21 -5.38
C PRO A 129 -6.02 -13.55 -6.11
N LEU A 130 -4.86 -13.94 -6.64
CA LEU A 130 -4.54 -15.35 -6.75
C LEU A 130 -4.67 -15.88 -5.32
N ALA A 131 -5.68 -16.74 -5.14
CA ALA A 131 -5.92 -17.47 -3.91
C ALA A 131 -4.58 -17.84 -3.29
N ALA A 132 -4.48 -17.73 -1.97
CA ALA A 132 -3.32 -18.19 -1.24
C ALA A 132 -3.10 -19.68 -1.56
N ASP A 133 -2.33 -19.95 -2.60
CA ASP A 133 -1.86 -21.29 -2.86
C ASP A 133 -0.96 -21.62 -1.66
N PRO A 134 -1.24 -22.73 -0.94
CA PRO A 134 -0.40 -23.18 0.15
C PRO A 134 1.03 -23.25 -0.37
N PRO A 135 2.05 -22.90 0.45
CA PRO A 135 3.40 -22.52 0.01
C PRO A 135 3.84 -23.35 -1.17
N GLU A 136 3.61 -22.81 -2.38
CA GLU A 136 3.73 -23.63 -3.56
C GLU A 136 5.19 -24.00 -3.66
N SER A 137 5.38 -25.31 -3.66
CA SER A 137 6.63 -26.02 -3.70
C SER A 137 7.68 -25.22 -4.47
N VAL A 138 8.87 -25.13 -3.88
CA VAL A 138 10.12 -24.92 -4.58
C VAL A 138 9.98 -25.44 -6.01
N GLN A 139 9.84 -24.52 -6.97
CA GLN A 139 9.68 -24.89 -8.37
C GLN A 139 10.79 -25.90 -8.70
N PRO A 140 10.46 -27.10 -9.21
CA PRO A 140 11.46 -27.97 -9.76
C PRO A 140 12.23 -27.16 -10.79
N LEU A 141 13.57 -27.20 -10.73
CA LEU A 141 14.34 -26.79 -11.90
C LEU A 141 13.74 -27.54 -13.09
N SER A 142 13.40 -26.81 -14.15
CA SER A 142 12.88 -27.40 -15.37
C SER A 142 13.76 -28.58 -15.78
N ALA A 143 13.14 -29.67 -16.24
CA ALA A 143 13.82 -30.91 -16.60
C ALA A 143 14.93 -30.73 -17.66
N SER A 144 14.99 -29.56 -18.31
CA SER A 144 16.00 -29.20 -19.31
C SER A 144 17.22 -28.43 -18.75
N ALA A 145 17.27 -28.18 -17.44
CA ALA A 145 18.39 -27.51 -16.79
C ALA A 145 18.84 -28.28 -15.54
N ILE A 146 19.20 -29.56 -15.69
CA ILE A 146 20.12 -30.19 -14.73
C ILE A 146 21.42 -29.39 -14.83
N PRO A 147 21.82 -28.60 -13.81
CA PRO A 147 23.12 -27.97 -13.84
C PRO A 147 24.13 -29.11 -13.84
N ARG A 148 24.96 -29.20 -14.88
CA ARG A 148 26.11 -30.12 -14.92
C ARG A 148 26.80 -30.09 -13.56
N ALA A 149 26.65 -31.16 -12.79
CA ALA A 149 27.46 -31.68 -11.67
C ALA A 149 28.27 -30.75 -10.73
N SER A 150 28.21 -29.41 -10.75
CA SER A 150 29.25 -28.58 -10.10
C SER A 150 28.76 -27.51 -9.12
N LYS A 151 27.50 -27.07 -9.15
CA LYS A 151 27.01 -26.01 -8.25
C LYS A 151 26.24 -26.58 -7.07
N ARG A 152 26.88 -26.59 -5.88
CA ARG A 152 26.22 -26.92 -4.61
C ARG A 152 25.28 -25.77 -4.18
N LEU A 153 24.03 -26.09 -3.88
CA LEU A 153 23.01 -25.13 -3.44
C LEU A 153 22.88 -25.13 -1.92
N ARG A 154 22.33 -24.07 -1.32
CA ARG A 154 22.02 -24.05 0.12
C ARG A 154 20.90 -25.04 0.42
N CYS A 155 21.01 -25.81 1.50
CA CYS A 155 19.93 -26.63 2.01
C CYS A 155 18.72 -25.76 2.37
N ALA A 156 17.55 -26.09 1.81
CA ALA A 156 16.32 -25.32 2.03
C ALA A 156 15.75 -25.47 3.45
N ARG A 157 16.19 -26.47 4.20
CA ARG A 157 15.71 -26.76 5.57
C ARG A 157 16.61 -26.17 6.66
N CYS A 158 17.85 -25.81 6.32
CA CYS A 158 18.76 -25.22 7.29
C CYS A 158 18.45 -23.73 7.52
N PRO A 159 18.60 -23.21 8.75
CA PRO A 159 18.63 -21.77 8.96
C PRO A 159 19.75 -21.14 8.14
N GLY A 160 19.47 -19.98 7.54
CA GLY A 160 20.36 -19.35 6.56
C GLY A 160 21.78 -19.06 7.08
N ARG A 161 21.93 -18.88 8.40
CA ARG A 161 23.22 -18.65 9.08
C ARG A 161 24.22 -19.81 8.93
N LEU A 162 23.74 -21.04 8.77
CA LEU A 162 24.61 -22.21 8.65
C LEU A 162 25.16 -22.38 7.23
N ASP A 163 24.52 -21.75 6.24
CA ASP A 163 24.82 -21.80 4.80
C ASP A 163 25.22 -23.19 4.26
N ARG A 164 24.67 -24.27 4.82
CA ARG A 164 25.06 -25.64 4.47
C ARG A 164 24.77 -25.91 3.00
N LYS A 165 25.83 -26.11 2.22
CA LYS A 165 25.75 -26.41 0.79
C LYS A 165 25.56 -27.91 0.57
N THR A 166 24.72 -28.28 -0.39
CA THR A 166 24.40 -29.65 -0.75
C THR A 166 24.26 -29.81 -2.25
N SER A 167 24.59 -31.00 -2.74
CA SER A 167 24.30 -31.49 -4.10
C SER A 167 23.17 -32.54 -4.10
N VAL A 168 22.61 -32.84 -2.93
CA VAL A 168 21.55 -33.83 -2.75
C VAL A 168 20.20 -33.15 -2.84
N PHE A 169 19.28 -33.75 -3.60
CA PHE A 169 17.92 -33.25 -3.82
C PHE A 169 16.91 -34.30 -3.38
N CYS A 170 15.78 -33.86 -2.80
CA CYS A 170 14.68 -34.75 -2.48
C CYS A 170 14.12 -35.39 -3.75
N SER A 171 13.90 -36.71 -3.74
CA SER A 171 13.37 -37.45 -4.89
C SER A 171 11.96 -36.99 -5.28
N LYS A 172 11.11 -36.66 -4.28
CA LYS A 172 9.71 -36.23 -4.46
C LYS A 172 9.59 -34.76 -4.87
N CYS A 173 10.15 -33.84 -4.09
CA CYS A 173 9.96 -32.38 -4.31
C CYS A 173 11.15 -31.66 -4.96
N LYS A 174 12.24 -32.37 -5.31
CA LYS A 174 13.45 -31.82 -5.97
C LYS A 174 14.10 -30.64 -5.24
N VAL A 175 13.89 -30.51 -3.93
CA VAL A 175 14.48 -29.47 -3.08
C VAL A 175 15.88 -29.86 -2.60
N PRO A 176 16.88 -28.95 -2.61
CA PRO A 176 18.20 -29.25 -2.06
C PRO A 176 18.16 -29.43 -0.53
N VAL A 177 18.62 -30.59 -0.06
CA VAL A 177 18.64 -30.97 1.36
C VAL A 177 20.04 -31.44 1.79
N CYS A 178 20.52 -31.03 2.96
CA CYS A 178 21.80 -31.51 3.50
C CYS A 178 21.63 -32.90 4.13
N LYS A 179 22.74 -33.56 4.45
CA LYS A 179 22.75 -34.90 5.04
C LYS A 179 21.89 -35.03 6.31
N GLU A 180 21.90 -34.01 7.19
CA GLU A 180 21.06 -33.98 8.39
C GLU A 180 19.55 -33.85 8.11
N HIS A 181 19.17 -33.33 6.94
CA HIS A 181 17.77 -33.12 6.54
C HIS A 181 17.34 -34.08 5.42
N SER A 182 18.11 -35.16 5.20
CA SER A 182 17.84 -36.16 4.17
C SER A 182 17.93 -37.55 4.78
N VAL A 183 17.04 -38.45 4.39
CA VAL A 183 17.12 -39.87 4.70
C VAL A 183 17.33 -40.63 3.39
N VAL A 184 18.22 -41.61 3.40
CA VAL A 184 18.41 -42.53 2.27
C VAL A 184 17.41 -43.66 2.41
N VAL A 185 16.57 -43.84 1.40
CA VAL A 185 15.57 -44.91 1.33
C VAL A 185 15.84 -45.71 0.06
N CYS A 186 15.77 -47.04 0.14
CA CYS A 186 15.94 -47.88 -1.04
C CYS A 186 14.76 -47.71 -2.00
N SER A 187 14.94 -48.13 -3.26
CA SER A 187 13.89 -48.02 -4.30
C SER A 187 12.60 -48.76 -3.96
N VAL A 188 12.67 -49.80 -3.12
CA VAL A 188 11.51 -50.60 -2.72
C VAL A 188 10.70 -49.92 -1.60
N CYS A 189 11.36 -49.26 -0.65
CA CYS A 189 10.70 -48.61 0.49
C CYS A 189 10.33 -47.14 0.23
N GLY A 190 10.77 -46.57 -0.89
CA GLY A 190 10.64 -45.13 -1.19
C GLY A 190 9.46 -44.74 -2.08
N ILE A 191 8.66 -45.73 -2.53
CA ILE A 191 7.44 -45.53 -3.32
C ILE A 191 6.31 -45.09 -2.37
#